data_AF-A0A7V9VKW6-F1
#
_entry.id   AF-A0A7V9VKW6-F1
#
_cell.length_a   1.000
_cell.length_b   1.000
_cell.length_c   1.000
_cell.angle_alpha   90.00
_cell.angle_beta   90.00
_cell.angle_gamma   90.00
#
_symmetry.space_group_name_H-M   'P 1'
#
loop_
_entity.id
_entity.type
_entity.pdbx_description
1 polymer ?
#
loop_
_entity_poly.entity_id
_entity_poly.type
_entity_poly.pdbx_seq_one_letter_code
_entity_poly.pdbx_strand_id
1 'polypeptide(L)'
;MTRPSRPIVFCAAALGLLLGGCGEADRIEVAENDPMHRGAELFQERCSGCHTLSAAGSSGSKPLKQRTSNDRTNGPNLDQRVESAEDVLYAIRNGGFSGAIMPANIVVGPEAQAVADFVAEYGGSDREISPGDDAAPPPAE
;
A
#
# COMPACT_ATOMS: atom_id res chain seq x y z
N MET A 1 55.05 -20.77 -51.39
CA MET A 1 54.28 -21.40 -50.29
C MET A 1 54.12 -20.37 -49.18
N THR A 2 52.96 -19.75 -49.06
CA THR A 2 52.63 -18.78 -48.00
C THR A 2 51.19 -19.04 -47.55
N ARG A 3 51.01 -19.27 -46.26
CA ARG A 3 49.79 -19.78 -45.61
C ARG A 3 48.86 -18.59 -45.26
N PRO A 4 47.56 -18.59 -45.60
CA PRO A 4 46.66 -17.54 -45.15
C PRO A 4 46.24 -17.79 -43.69
N SER A 5 46.35 -16.74 -42.88
CA SER A 5 45.97 -16.73 -41.45
C SER A 5 44.46 -16.51 -41.33
N ARG A 6 43.75 -17.36 -40.58
CA ARG A 6 42.30 -17.25 -40.33
C ARG A 6 42.09 -16.51 -39.00
N PRO A 7 41.35 -15.39 -38.95
CA PRO A 7 41.05 -14.76 -37.68
C PRO A 7 39.98 -15.57 -36.92
N ILE A 8 40.23 -15.62 -35.61
CA ILE A 8 39.52 -16.34 -34.56
C ILE A 8 38.11 -15.77 -34.40
N VAL A 9 37.10 -16.64 -34.42
CA VAL A 9 35.71 -16.33 -34.08
C VAL A 9 35.63 -16.11 -32.57
N PHE A 10 35.37 -14.88 -32.15
CA PHE A 10 35.09 -14.55 -30.75
C PHE A 10 33.64 -14.91 -30.39
N CYS A 11 33.48 -15.83 -29.44
CA CYS A 11 32.25 -16.03 -28.70
C CYS A 11 31.91 -14.76 -27.91
N ALA A 12 30.73 -14.17 -28.14
CA ALA A 12 30.11 -13.23 -27.23
C ALA A 12 28.80 -13.85 -26.73
N ALA A 13 28.80 -14.25 -25.46
CA ALA A 13 27.63 -14.72 -24.73
C ALA A 13 26.63 -13.56 -24.57
N ALA A 14 25.43 -13.71 -25.14
CA ALA A 14 24.32 -12.82 -24.82
C ALA A 14 23.72 -13.25 -23.48
N LEU A 15 24.06 -12.50 -22.44
CA LEU A 15 23.50 -12.59 -21.10
C LEU A 15 22.03 -12.14 -21.17
N GLY A 16 21.10 -13.09 -21.18
CA GLY A 16 19.67 -12.81 -21.15
C GLY A 16 19.29 -12.23 -19.79
N LEU A 17 18.96 -10.94 -19.77
CA LEU A 17 18.41 -10.24 -18.61
C LEU A 17 17.00 -10.78 -18.34
N LEU A 18 16.85 -11.70 -17.40
CA LEU A 18 15.55 -12.12 -16.87
C LEU A 18 15.08 -11.08 -15.84
N LEU A 19 14.47 -10.00 -16.33
CA LEU A 19 13.63 -9.13 -15.49
C LEU A 19 12.24 -9.78 -15.36
N GLY A 20 12.17 -10.86 -14.58
CA GLY A 20 10.90 -11.41 -14.12
C GLY A 20 10.36 -10.56 -12.98
N GLY A 21 9.63 -9.49 -13.29
CA GLY A 21 8.94 -8.69 -12.28
C GLY A 21 7.65 -9.37 -11.84
N CYS A 22 7.59 -9.84 -10.60
CA CYS A 22 6.35 -9.75 -9.83
C CYS A 22 6.24 -8.25 -9.48
N GLY A 23 5.29 -7.48 -10.01
CA GLY A 23 5.31 -6.06 -9.62
C GLY A 23 4.26 -5.09 -10.15
N GLU A 24 3.16 -5.54 -10.74
CA GLU A 24 2.06 -4.60 -11.03
C GLU A 24 1.15 -4.39 -9.80
N ALA A 25 1.10 -5.37 -8.88
CA ALA A 25 0.21 -5.34 -7.72
C ALA A 25 0.72 -4.50 -6.52
N ASP A 26 1.94 -3.96 -6.60
CA ASP A 26 2.65 -3.32 -5.48
C ASP A 26 3.05 -1.87 -5.80
N ARG A 27 2.44 -1.22 -6.80
CA ARG A 27 2.77 0.15 -7.18
C ARG A 27 1.85 1.16 -6.47
N ILE A 28 2.44 2.23 -5.94
CA ILE A 28 1.71 3.40 -5.46
C ILE A 28 1.05 4.10 -6.66
N GLU A 29 -0.27 4.30 -6.62
CA GLU A 29 -1.04 4.95 -7.68
C GLU A 29 -1.02 6.48 -7.56
N VAL A 30 -0.72 6.99 -6.37
CA VAL A 30 -0.60 8.42 -6.07
C VAL A 30 0.62 9.00 -6.78
N ALA A 31 0.44 10.08 -7.56
CA ALA A 31 1.53 10.72 -8.30
C ALA A 31 2.59 11.31 -7.36
N GLU A 32 3.87 11.28 -7.74
CA GLU A 32 5.00 11.75 -6.90
C GLU A 32 4.90 13.22 -6.45
N ASN A 33 4.20 14.05 -7.23
CA ASN A 33 3.99 15.47 -6.93
C ASN A 33 2.71 15.76 -6.13
N ASP A 34 1.92 14.74 -5.80
CA ASP A 34 0.74 14.86 -4.96
C ASP A 34 1.15 14.94 -3.47
N PRO A 35 0.55 15.84 -2.67
CA PRO A 35 0.83 15.92 -1.24
C PRO A 35 0.63 14.59 -0.47
N MET A 36 -0.25 13.72 -0.96
CA MET A 36 -0.56 12.43 -0.35
C MET A 36 0.46 11.34 -0.66
N HIS A 37 1.37 11.57 -1.62
CA HIS A 37 2.34 10.55 -2.05
C HIS A 37 3.19 10.04 -0.89
N ARG A 38 3.65 10.94 -0.02
CA ARG A 38 4.43 10.55 1.16
C ARG A 38 3.64 9.65 2.12
N GLY A 39 2.34 9.92 2.28
CA GLY A 39 1.45 9.07 3.07
C GLY A 39 1.29 7.69 2.46
N ALA A 40 1.18 7.61 1.14
CA ALA A 40 1.10 6.34 0.40
C ALA A 40 2.38 5.51 0.52
N GLU A 41 3.56 6.12 0.41
CA GLU A 41 4.86 5.44 0.65
C GLU A 41 4.93 4.85 2.05
N LEU A 42 4.65 5.67 3.06
CA LEU A 42 4.67 5.23 4.46
C LEU A 42 3.66 4.11 4.71
N PHE A 43 2.47 4.20 4.13
CA PHE A 43 1.48 3.14 4.20
C PHE A 43 2.00 1.85 3.58
N GLN A 44 2.56 1.92 2.37
CA GLN A 44 3.11 0.76 1.68
C GLN A 44 4.23 0.11 2.48
N GLU A 45 5.15 0.89 3.05
CA GLU A 45 6.29 0.39 3.82
C GLU A 45 5.88 -0.23 5.17
N ARG A 46 4.83 0.29 5.80
CA ARG A 46 4.54 0.05 7.22
C ARG A 46 3.24 -0.68 7.50
N CYS A 47 2.26 -0.59 6.61
CA CYS A 47 0.89 -1.04 6.83
C CYS A 47 0.44 -2.14 5.85
N SER A 48 1.07 -2.22 4.68
CA SER A 48 0.70 -3.13 3.58
C SER A 48 0.68 -4.61 3.93
N GLY A 49 1.48 -5.04 4.91
CA GLY A 49 1.52 -6.44 5.34
C GLY A 49 0.24 -6.93 6.03
N CYS A 50 -0.64 -6.01 6.46
CA CYS A 50 -1.88 -6.33 7.14
C CYS A 50 -3.11 -5.72 6.47
N HIS A 51 -2.96 -4.59 5.77
CA HIS A 51 -4.07 -3.85 5.20
C HIS A 51 -4.03 -3.86 3.67
N THR A 52 -5.22 -3.87 3.08
CA THR A 52 -5.45 -3.57 1.67
C THR A 52 -5.86 -2.11 1.52
N LEU A 53 -5.22 -1.40 0.60
CA LEU A 53 -5.51 -0.05 0.13
C LEU A 53 -4.79 0.10 -1.21
N SER A 54 -5.55 0.05 -2.29
CA SER A 54 -5.05 -0.08 -3.66
C SER A 54 -4.23 1.14 -4.08
N ALA A 55 -4.59 2.34 -3.60
CA ALA A 55 -3.82 3.57 -3.86
C ALA A 55 -2.36 3.52 -3.36
N ALA A 56 -2.08 2.70 -2.35
CA ALA A 56 -0.72 2.44 -1.85
C ALA A 56 -0.11 1.15 -2.40
N GLY A 57 -0.73 0.51 -3.40
CA GLY A 57 -0.32 -0.79 -3.92
C GLY A 57 -0.24 -1.86 -2.81
N SER A 58 -1.25 -1.92 -1.95
CA SER A 58 -1.25 -2.82 -0.79
C SER A 58 -2.41 -3.80 -0.81
N SER A 59 -2.13 -5.07 -0.50
CA SER A 59 -3.11 -6.17 -0.56
C SER A 59 -3.05 -7.10 0.65
N GLY A 60 -2.74 -6.58 1.85
CA GLY A 60 -2.51 -7.38 3.05
C GLY A 60 -3.76 -7.94 3.72
N SER A 61 -4.95 -7.42 3.43
CA SER A 61 -6.19 -7.90 4.06
C SER A 61 -6.60 -9.27 3.52
N LYS A 62 -7.04 -10.16 4.42
CA LYS A 62 -7.55 -11.47 4.02
C LYS A 62 -9.01 -11.39 3.56
N PRO A 63 -9.39 -12.12 2.48
CA PRO A 63 -10.78 -12.29 2.08
C PRO A 63 -11.61 -12.93 3.20
N LEU A 64 -12.89 -12.57 3.34
CA LEU A 64 -13.76 -13.04 4.42
C LEU A 64 -13.75 -14.56 4.62
N LYS A 65 -13.76 -15.33 3.52
CA LYS A 65 -13.77 -16.81 3.56
C LYS A 65 -12.45 -17.43 4.04
N GLN A 66 -11.38 -16.65 4.12
CA GLN A 66 -10.04 -17.09 4.53
C GLN A 66 -9.66 -16.55 5.91
N ARG A 67 -10.53 -15.75 6.54
CA ARG A 67 -10.31 -15.20 7.88
C ARG A 67 -10.52 -16.29 8.93
N THR A 68 -9.59 -16.37 9.87
CA THR A 68 -9.67 -17.21 11.07
C THR A 68 -9.54 -16.34 12.31
N SER A 69 -10.01 -16.82 13.46
CA SER A 69 -9.90 -16.10 14.74
C SER A 69 -8.46 -15.85 15.19
N ASN A 70 -7.47 -16.53 14.59
CA ASN A 70 -6.05 -16.44 14.94
C ASN A 70 -5.24 -15.61 13.94
N ASP A 71 -5.86 -14.97 12.95
CA ASP A 71 -5.16 -14.19 11.95
C ASP A 71 -4.60 -12.89 12.53
N ARG A 72 -3.30 -12.91 12.85
CA ARG A 72 -2.60 -11.74 13.40
C ARG A 72 -2.13 -10.73 12.35
N THR A 73 -2.26 -11.06 11.08
CA THR A 73 -1.84 -10.20 9.96
C THR A 73 -3.04 -9.82 9.07
N ASN A 74 -4.23 -9.72 9.67
CA ASN A 74 -5.45 -9.37 8.94
C ASN A 74 -6.02 -8.06 9.47
N GLY A 75 -5.52 -6.97 8.92
CA GLY A 75 -6.13 -5.65 9.04
C GLY A 75 -7.34 -5.53 8.10
N PRO A 76 -8.30 -4.64 8.40
CA PRO A 76 -9.42 -4.39 7.51
C PRO A 76 -8.98 -3.82 6.15
N ASN A 77 -9.74 -4.17 5.10
CA ASN A 77 -9.60 -3.61 3.76
C ASN A 77 -10.09 -2.16 3.80
N LEU A 78 -9.20 -1.22 3.51
CA LEU A 78 -9.48 0.21 3.53
C LEU A 78 -10.07 0.70 2.20
N ASP A 79 -9.92 -0.04 1.09
CA ASP A 79 -10.67 0.28 -0.14
C ASP A 79 -12.19 0.22 0.09
N GLN A 80 -12.63 -0.56 1.08
CA GLN A 80 -14.05 -0.76 1.41
C GLN A 80 -14.52 0.02 2.65
N ARG A 81 -13.65 0.84 3.25
CA ARG A 81 -13.93 1.50 4.53
C ARG A 81 -13.39 2.92 4.54
N VAL A 82 -14.28 3.87 4.78
CA VAL A 82 -13.92 5.26 5.02
C VAL A 82 -13.50 5.41 6.47
N GLU A 83 -12.40 6.11 6.71
CA GLU A 83 -11.92 6.44 8.06
C GLU A 83 -11.57 7.93 8.08
N SER A 84 -11.85 8.62 9.19
CA SER A 84 -11.36 9.99 9.38
C SER A 84 -9.86 9.97 9.69
N ALA A 85 -9.17 11.09 9.45
CA ALA A 85 -7.76 11.23 9.82
C ALA A 85 -7.58 11.06 11.34
N GLU A 86 -8.52 11.54 12.15
CA GLU A 86 -8.54 11.40 13.60
C GLU A 86 -8.61 9.94 14.05
N ASP A 87 -9.48 9.16 13.41
CA ASP A 87 -9.64 7.72 13.65
C ASP A 87 -8.39 6.94 13.28
N VAL A 88 -7.77 7.27 12.14
CA VAL A 88 -6.52 6.63 11.71
C VAL A 88 -5.39 6.98 12.68
N LEU A 89 -5.27 8.24 13.10
CA LEU A 89 -4.29 8.65 14.11
C LEU A 89 -4.51 7.95 15.45
N TYR A 90 -5.77 7.78 15.86
CA TYR A 90 -6.10 7.01 17.06
C TYR A 90 -5.64 5.56 16.91
N ALA A 91 -5.95 4.91 15.80
CA ALA A 91 -5.56 3.53 15.53
C ALA A 91 -4.02 3.37 15.50
N ILE A 92 -3.30 4.25 14.81
CA ILE A 92 -1.83 4.23 14.77
C ILE A 92 -1.24 4.32 16.17
N ARG A 93 -1.72 5.25 17.01
CA ARG A 93 -1.19 5.42 18.38
C ARG A 93 -1.49 4.26 19.31
N ASN A 94 -2.65 3.62 19.16
CA ASN A 94 -3.14 2.63 20.13
C ASN A 94 -2.99 1.18 19.68
N GLY A 95 -2.56 0.92 18.44
CA GLY A 95 -2.48 -0.43 17.90
C GLY A 95 -3.82 -0.95 17.38
N GLY A 96 -4.52 -0.09 16.63
CA GLY A 96 -5.89 -0.28 16.21
C GLY A 96 -6.91 -0.03 17.32
N PHE A 97 -8.20 -0.07 16.99
CA PHE A 97 -9.28 0.19 17.95
C PHE A 97 -9.39 -0.82 19.09
N SER A 98 -8.81 -2.02 18.93
CA SER A 98 -8.75 -3.03 19.99
C SER A 98 -7.40 -3.07 20.72
N GLY A 99 -6.34 -2.46 20.17
CA GLY A 99 -4.97 -2.58 20.67
C GLY A 99 -4.35 -3.98 20.60
N ALA A 100 -5.06 -4.96 20.02
CA ALA A 100 -4.72 -6.38 20.20
C ALA A 100 -3.80 -6.95 19.11
N ILE A 101 -3.85 -6.42 17.89
CA ILE A 101 -3.23 -7.03 16.70
C ILE A 101 -2.37 -6.04 15.93
N MET A 102 -2.90 -4.86 15.61
CA MET A 102 -2.12 -3.82 14.96
C MET A 102 -1.08 -3.29 15.96
N PRO A 103 0.21 -3.22 15.60
CA PRO A 103 1.20 -2.63 16.48
C PRO A 103 0.93 -1.15 16.75
N ALA A 104 1.18 -0.68 17.96
CA ALA A 104 1.07 0.73 18.32
C ALA A 104 2.31 1.53 17.86
N ASN A 105 2.11 2.80 17.51
CA ASN A 105 3.15 3.76 17.14
C ASN A 105 4.07 3.30 15.99
N ILE A 106 3.50 2.59 15.00
CA ILE A 106 4.23 2.13 13.79
C ILE A 106 4.89 3.31 13.04
N VAL A 107 4.20 4.45 13.03
CA VAL A 107 4.69 5.76 12.58
C VAL A 107 4.28 6.79 13.64
N VAL A 108 4.98 7.92 13.72
CA VAL A 108 4.74 8.96 14.73
C VAL A 108 4.90 10.37 14.14
N GLY A 109 4.34 11.37 14.83
CA GLY A 109 4.51 12.78 14.46
C GLY A 109 4.03 13.06 13.02
N PRO A 110 4.80 13.81 12.22
CA PRO A 110 4.42 14.14 10.84
C PRO A 110 4.16 12.93 9.94
N GLU A 111 4.85 11.81 10.16
CA GLU A 111 4.63 10.59 9.37
C GLU A 111 3.27 9.96 9.68
N ALA A 112 2.85 9.97 10.95
CA ALA A 112 1.53 9.50 11.34
C ALA A 112 0.43 10.38 10.74
N GLN A 113 0.64 11.70 10.68
CA GLN A 113 -0.29 12.61 10.03
C GLN A 113 -0.38 12.33 8.53
N ALA A 114 0.76 12.19 7.84
CA ALA A 114 0.78 11.91 6.41
C ALA A 114 0.05 10.60 6.06
N VAL A 115 0.22 9.54 6.87
CA VAL A 115 -0.53 8.29 6.70
C VAL A 115 -2.02 8.49 6.96
N ALA A 116 -2.38 9.25 7.99
CA ALA A 116 -3.77 9.51 8.34
C ALA A 116 -4.51 10.30 7.25
N ASP A 117 -3.89 11.37 6.74
CA ASP A 117 -4.45 12.18 5.66
C ASP A 117 -4.62 11.34 4.38
N PHE A 118 -3.60 10.54 4.03
CA PHE A 118 -3.67 9.64 2.89
C PHE A 118 -4.79 8.60 3.01
N VAL A 119 -4.93 7.94 4.18
CA VAL A 119 -6.00 6.95 4.39
C VAL A 119 -7.37 7.61 4.38
N ALA A 120 -7.51 8.83 4.91
CA ALA A 120 -8.77 9.56 4.89
C ALA A 120 -9.19 9.96 3.47
N GLU A 121 -8.24 10.36 2.62
CA GLU A 121 -8.50 10.74 1.24
C GLU A 121 -8.82 9.53 0.35
N TYR A 122 -8.06 8.45 0.45
CA TYR A 122 -8.15 7.29 -0.46
C TYR A 122 -8.99 6.13 0.07
N GLY A 123 -9.41 6.17 1.34
CA GLY A 123 -10.24 5.15 1.96
C GLY A 123 -11.65 5.09 1.37
N GLY A 124 -12.17 3.88 1.23
CA GLY A 124 -13.52 3.65 0.73
C GLY A 124 -13.68 3.85 -0.78
N SER A 125 -12.61 3.79 -1.57
CA SER A 125 -12.61 3.88 -3.03
C SER A 125 -13.53 2.86 -3.73
N ASP A 126 -13.67 1.66 -3.14
CA ASP A 126 -14.45 0.53 -3.64
C ASP A 126 -15.77 0.32 -2.89
N ARG A 127 -16.22 1.31 -2.10
CA ARG A 127 -17.51 1.18 -1.40
C ARG A 127 -18.68 1.31 -2.38
N GLU A 128 -19.66 0.42 -2.28
CA GLU A 128 -20.95 0.65 -2.92
C GLU A 128 -21.64 1.82 -2.22
N ILE A 129 -21.72 2.98 -2.88
CA ILE A 129 -22.43 4.15 -2.35
C ILE A 129 -23.93 3.85 -2.39
N SER A 130 -24.56 3.72 -1.21
CA SER A 130 -26.01 3.64 -1.13
C SER A 130 -26.62 5.05 -1.17
N PRO A 131 -27.83 5.24 -1.74
CA PRO A 131 -28.50 6.54 -1.72
C PRO A 131 -28.70 7.03 -0.27
N GLY A 132 -27.88 7.98 0.17
CA GLY A 132 -27.84 8.48 1.56
C GLY A 132 -26.43 8.74 2.11
N ASP A 133 -25.40 8.17 1.50
CA ASP A 133 -24.01 8.27 1.98
C ASP A 133 -23.27 9.56 1.52
N ASP A 134 -23.91 10.37 0.67
CA ASP A 134 -23.35 11.60 0.09
C ASP A 134 -23.41 12.82 1.01
N ALA A 135 -23.97 12.67 2.22
CA ALA A 135 -23.95 13.71 3.23
C ALA A 135 -22.58 13.74 3.90
N ALA A 136 -21.56 14.17 3.15
CA ALA A 136 -20.31 14.62 3.75
C ALA A 136 -20.67 15.65 4.84
N PRO A 137 -20.20 15.50 6.09
CA PRO A 137 -20.41 16.53 7.09
C PRO A 137 -19.83 17.85 6.55
N PRO A 138 -20.52 18.99 6.72
CA PRO A 138 -19.97 20.26 6.30
C PRO A 138 -18.60 20.46 6.97
N PRO A 139 -17.63 21.10 6.28
CA PRO A 139 -16.33 21.37 6.87
C PRO A 139 -16.51 22.10 8.21
N ALA A 140 -15.84 21.62 9.24
CA ALA A 140 -15.84 22.28 10.54
C ALA A 140 -15.20 23.67 10.41
N GLU A 141 -16.00 24.72 10.59
CA GLU A 141 -15.54 26.10 10.82
C GLU A 141 -15.03 26.29 12.25
#